data_AF-A0A2P8VDQ7-F1
#
_entry.id   AF-A0A2P8VDQ7-F1
#
_cell.length_a   1.000
_cell.length_b   1.000
_cell.length_c   1.000
_cell.angle_alpha   90.00
_cell.angle_beta   90.00
_cell.angle_gamma   90.00
#
_symmetry.space_group_name_H-M   'P 1'
#
loop_
_entity.id
_entity.type
_entity.pdbx_description
1 polymer ?
#
loop_
_entity_poly.entity_id
_entity_poly.type
_entity_poly.pdbx_seq_one_letter_code
_entity_poly.pdbx_strand_id
1 'polypeptide(L)'
;MNKLPFLSRAAFARITTPIARGLLRVGLTPDVVTILGTTASVAGALTLFPMGKLFAGACVVWFFVLFDMLDGAMARERGGGTRFGAVLDATCDRISDGAVFCGLLWW
;
A
#
# COMPACT_ATOMS: atom_id res chain seq x y z
N MET A 1 -10.30 27.34 11.82
CA MET A 1 -9.20 26.48 12.33
C MET A 1 -9.24 25.14 11.61
N ASN A 2 -8.38 24.95 10.60
CA ASN A 2 -7.72 23.68 10.23
C ASN A 2 -6.70 24.01 9.14
N LYS A 3 -5.44 24.22 9.55
CA LYS A 3 -4.41 24.90 8.73
C LYS A 3 -3.62 23.99 7.77
N LEU A 4 -4.12 22.80 7.43
CA LEU A 4 -3.42 21.85 6.53
C LEU A 4 -4.40 21.13 5.57
N PRO A 5 -4.88 21.79 4.50
CA PRO A 5 -5.83 21.20 3.56
C PRO A 5 -5.27 19.99 2.78
N PHE A 6 -3.94 19.82 2.72
CA PHE A 6 -3.28 18.70 2.02
C PHE A 6 -3.45 17.34 2.73
N LEU A 7 -3.64 17.34 4.05
CA LEU A 7 -3.82 16.14 4.88
C LEU A 7 -5.28 15.70 5.00
N SER A 8 -6.20 16.38 4.29
CA SER A 8 -7.61 15.98 4.30
C SER A 8 -7.81 14.73 3.45
N ARG A 9 -8.64 13.78 3.93
CA ARG A 9 -9.05 12.58 3.16
C ARG A 9 -9.53 12.93 1.74
N ALA A 10 -10.09 14.13 1.56
CA ALA A 10 -10.54 14.64 0.28
C ALA A 10 -9.38 15.00 -0.69
N ALA A 11 -8.28 15.57 -0.21
CA ALA A 11 -7.11 15.87 -1.03
C ALA A 11 -6.42 14.58 -1.49
N PHE A 12 -6.30 13.60 -0.59
CA PHE A 12 -5.75 12.29 -0.91
C PHE A 12 -6.63 11.56 -1.94
N ALA A 13 -7.95 11.56 -1.73
CA ALA A 13 -8.91 11.00 -2.68
C ALA A 13 -8.81 11.63 -4.08
N ARG A 14 -8.57 12.94 -4.20
CA ARG A 14 -8.39 13.59 -5.52
C ARG A 14 -7.19 13.08 -6.30
N ILE A 15 -6.13 12.67 -5.62
CA ILE A 15 -4.91 12.13 -6.25
C ILE A 15 -5.07 10.62 -6.51
N THR A 16 -5.64 9.88 -5.57
CA THR A 16 -5.77 8.42 -5.67
C THR A 16 -6.89 7.99 -6.59
N THR A 17 -8.00 8.73 -6.69
CA THR A 17 -9.13 8.40 -7.59
C THR A 17 -8.74 8.25 -9.06
N PRO A 18 -7.98 9.16 -9.72
CA PRO A 18 -7.60 8.96 -11.11
C PRO A 18 -6.67 7.76 -11.30
N ILE A 19 -5.78 7.49 -10.35
CA ILE A 19 -4.88 6.32 -10.37
C ILE A 19 -5.70 5.04 -10.22
N ALA A 20 -6.59 4.98 -9.23
CA ALA A 20 -7.52 3.89 -9.00
C ALA A 20 -8.36 3.59 -10.24
N ARG A 21 -8.95 4.61 -10.88
CA ARG A 21 -9.68 4.46 -12.14
C ARG A 21 -8.80 3.92 -13.28
N GLY A 22 -7.54 4.36 -13.36
CA GLY A 22 -6.57 3.85 -14.32
C GLY A 22 -6.32 2.35 -14.13
N LEU A 23 -6.00 1.92 -12.91
CA LEU A 23 -5.78 0.51 -12.56
C LEU A 23 -7.02 -0.35 -12.83
N LEU A 24 -8.21 0.16 -12.49
CA LEU A 24 -9.48 -0.51 -12.79
C LEU A 24 -9.73 -0.67 -14.30
N ARG A 25 -9.36 0.31 -15.13
CA ARG A 25 -9.47 0.20 -16.60
C ARG A 25 -8.52 -0.83 -17.20
N VAL A 26 -7.36 -1.04 -16.57
CA VAL A 26 -6.41 -2.10 -16.95
C VAL A 26 -6.95 -3.49 -16.58
N GLY A 27 -8.04 -3.58 -15.82
CA GLY A 27 -8.68 -4.83 -15.42
C GLY A 27 -8.18 -5.37 -14.09
N LEU A 28 -7.34 -4.62 -13.36
CA LEU A 28 -6.87 -5.02 -12.04
C LEU A 28 -8.01 -4.94 -11.02
N THR A 29 -8.03 -5.87 -10.07
CA THR A 29 -8.92 -5.86 -8.92
C THR A 29 -8.22 -5.27 -7.70
N PRO A 30 -8.96 -4.69 -6.73
CA PRO A 30 -8.39 -4.21 -5.48
C PRO A 30 -7.47 -5.24 -4.81
N ASP A 31 -7.98 -6.46 -4.62
CA ASP A 31 -7.26 -7.57 -3.98
C ASP A 31 -5.93 -7.90 -4.67
N VAL A 32 -5.86 -7.84 -6.01
CA VAL A 32 -4.62 -8.09 -6.76
C VAL A 32 -3.60 -6.99 -6.48
N VAL A 33 -4.04 -5.74 -6.38
CA VAL A 33 -3.18 -4.61 -6.07
C VAL A 33 -2.65 -4.72 -4.64
N THR A 34 -3.48 -5.08 -3.67
CA THR A 34 -3.08 -5.37 -2.28
C THR A 34 -1.97 -6.42 -2.24
N ILE A 35 -2.17 -7.56 -2.91
CA ILE A 35 -1.20 -8.67 -2.93
C ILE A 35 0.12 -8.24 -3.59
N LEU A 36 0.06 -7.53 -4.72
CA LEU A 36 1.26 -7.06 -5.41
C LEU A 36 2.03 -6.02 -4.59
N GLY A 37 1.32 -5.07 -3.98
CA GLY A 37 1.90 -4.05 -3.10
C GLY A 37 2.59 -4.68 -1.89
N THR A 38 1.89 -5.60 -1.23
CA THR A 38 2.43 -6.36 -0.08
C THR A 38 3.66 -7.17 -0.47
N THR A 39 3.58 -7.93 -1.56
CA THR A 39 4.70 -8.78 -2.02
C THR A 39 5.93 -7.94 -2.33
N ALA A 40 5.75 -6.79 -2.96
CA ALA A 40 6.86 -5.89 -3.28
C ALA A 40 7.42 -5.16 -2.06
N SER A 41 6.57 -4.79 -1.08
CA SER A 41 6.99 -4.27 0.23
C SER A 41 7.85 -5.30 0.98
N VAL A 42 7.38 -6.54 1.09
CA VAL A 42 8.09 -7.65 1.74
C VAL A 42 9.42 -7.94 1.05
N ALA A 43 9.41 -8.04 -0.28
CA ALA A 43 10.63 -8.27 -1.06
C ALA A 43 11.63 -7.12 -0.88
N GLY A 44 11.16 -5.86 -0.88
CA GLY A 44 11.99 -4.69 -0.63
C GLY A 44 12.60 -4.70 0.77
N ALA A 45 11.80 -4.96 1.80
CA ALA A 45 12.24 -5.02 3.18
C ALA A 45 13.29 -6.12 3.41
N LEU A 46 13.00 -7.36 2.97
CA LEU A 46 13.86 -8.52 3.21
C LEU A 46 15.12 -8.54 2.33
N THR A 47 15.21 -7.71 1.29
CA THR A 47 16.43 -7.60 0.48
C THR A 47 17.25 -6.36 0.84
N LEU A 48 16.62 -5.20 0.96
CA LEU A 48 17.34 -3.93 1.12
C LEU A 48 17.78 -3.68 2.56
N PHE A 49 17.01 -4.10 3.57
CA PHE A 49 17.42 -3.93 4.97
C PHE A 49 18.64 -4.80 5.28
N PRO A 50 18.67 -6.11 5.00
CA PRO A 50 19.85 -6.95 5.23
C PRO A 50 21.12 -6.50 4.48
N MET A 51 20.97 -5.84 3.33
CA MET A 51 22.10 -5.29 2.56
C MET A 51 22.64 -3.96 3.12
N GLY A 52 22.10 -3.47 4.24
CA GLY A 52 22.48 -2.19 4.83
C GLY A 52 21.95 -0.96 4.11
N LYS A 53 21.07 -1.14 3.11
CA LYS A 53 20.49 -0.05 2.32
C LYS A 53 19.22 0.49 2.98
N LEU A 54 19.31 0.87 4.25
CA LEU A 54 18.15 1.26 5.07
C LEU A 54 17.31 2.37 4.43
N PHE A 55 17.95 3.40 3.88
CA PHE A 55 17.24 4.51 3.23
C PHE A 55 16.44 4.06 2.01
N ALA A 56 17.06 3.25 1.14
CA ALA A 56 16.38 2.71 -0.04
C ALA A 56 15.25 1.76 0.36
N GLY A 57 15.48 0.88 1.34
CA GLY A 57 14.46 0.00 1.90
C GLY A 57 13.26 0.77 2.46
N ALA A 58 13.51 1.81 3.24
CA ALA A 58 12.48 2.67 3.79
C ALA A 58 11.69 3.39 2.70
N CYS A 59 12.35 3.93 1.67
CA CYS A 59 11.66 4.54 0.53
C CYS A 59 10.77 3.56 -0.23
N VAL A 60 11.25 2.33 -0.45
CA VAL A 60 10.49 1.28 -1.17
C VAL A 60 9.28 0.84 -0.36
N VAL A 61 9.46 0.49 0.91
CA VAL A 61 8.37 0.10 1.80
C VAL A 61 7.34 1.23 1.90
N TRP A 62 7.81 2.47 2.08
CA TRP A 62 6.90 3.61 2.19
C TRP A 62 6.07 3.82 0.89
N PHE A 63 6.71 3.67 -0.27
CA PHE A 63 6.01 3.75 -1.54
C PHE A 63 4.91 2.67 -1.67
N PHE A 64 5.19 1.43 -1.25
CA PHE A 64 4.20 0.36 -1.35
C PHE A 64 3.08 0.46 -0.32
N VAL A 65 3.32 0.99 0.87
CA VAL A 65 2.25 1.30 1.83
C VAL A 65 1.32 2.40 1.29
N LEU A 66 1.86 3.43 0.62
CA LEU A 66 1.04 4.42 -0.08
C LEU A 66 0.24 3.80 -1.23
N PHE A 67 0.83 2.82 -1.93
CA PHE A 67 0.19 2.09 -3.01
C PHE A 67 -0.95 1.21 -2.49
N ASP A 68 -0.83 0.64 -1.30
CA ASP A 68 -1.87 -0.18 -0.68
C ASP A 68 -3.15 0.63 -0.48
N MET A 69 -3.05 1.88 -0.01
CA MET A 69 -4.20 2.79 0.11
C MET A 69 -4.99 3.03 -1.20
N LEU A 70 -4.44 2.68 -2.36
CA LEU A 70 -5.15 2.73 -3.64
C LEU A 70 -6.20 1.62 -3.75
N ASP A 71 -6.04 0.48 -3.10
CA ASP A 71 -6.99 -0.64 -3.15
C ASP A 71 -8.36 -0.25 -2.57
N GLY A 72 -8.38 0.49 -1.47
CA GLY A 72 -9.58 1.01 -0.82
C GLY A 72 -10.20 2.12 -1.65
N ALA A 73 -9.39 2.92 -2.35
CA ALA A 73 -9.89 3.87 -3.34
C ALA A 73 -10.54 3.14 -4.53
N MET A 74 -9.93 2.07 -5.04
CA MET A 74 -10.48 1.25 -6.12
C MET A 74 -11.77 0.54 -5.71
N ALA A 75 -11.83 0.00 -4.50
CA ALA A 75 -13.02 -0.63 -3.95
C ALA A 75 -14.19 0.37 -3.84
N ARG A 76 -13.91 1.63 -3.45
CA ARG A 76 -14.92 2.70 -3.42
C ARG A 76 -15.40 3.08 -4.82
N GLU A 77 -14.50 3.19 -5.80
CA GLU A 77 -14.87 3.52 -7.18
C GLU A 77 -15.66 2.39 -7.86
N ARG A 78 -15.47 1.13 -7.46
CA ARG A 78 -16.26 -0.02 -7.93
C ARG A 78 -17.67 -0.13 -7.32
N GLY A 79 -18.06 0.79 -6.45
CA GLY A 79 -19.38 0.78 -5.80
C GLY A 79 -19.43 0.01 -4.47
N GLY A 80 -18.29 -0.42 -3.93
CA GLY A 80 -18.19 -1.06 -2.63
C GLY A 80 -17.11 -2.15 -2.56
N GLY A 81 -16.43 -2.24 -1.42
CA GLY A 81 -15.46 -3.31 -1.14
C GLY A 81 -16.13 -4.60 -0.65
N THR A 82 -15.37 -5.69 -0.63
CA THR A 82 -15.82 -6.99 -0.10
C THR A 82 -15.33 -7.17 1.33
N ARG A 83 -16.07 -7.96 2.14
CA ARG A 83 -15.59 -8.34 3.49
C ARG A 83 -14.28 -9.13 3.42
N PHE A 84 -14.11 -9.93 2.37
CA PHE A 84 -12.88 -10.67 2.13
C PHE A 84 -11.69 -9.73 1.88
N GLY A 85 -11.85 -8.75 0.99
CA GLY A 85 -10.80 -7.77 0.69
C GLY A 85 -10.34 -7.02 1.94
N ALA A 86 -11.26 -6.65 2.84
CA ALA A 86 -10.91 -6.01 4.11
C ALA A 86 -10.10 -6.92 5.05
N VAL A 87 -10.35 -8.24 5.04
CA VAL A 87 -9.55 -9.21 5.82
C VAL A 87 -8.20 -9.45 5.15
N LEU A 88 -8.16 -9.50 3.82
CA LEU A 88 -6.95 -9.66 3.04
C LEU A 88 -6.00 -8.48 3.28
N ASP A 89 -6.48 -7.26 3.13
CA ASP A 89 -5.80 -5.99 3.44
C ASP A 89 -5.19 -6.01 4.85
N ALA A 90 -6.03 -6.28 5.87
CA ALA A 90 -5.55 -6.37 7.25
C ALA A 90 -4.51 -7.47 7.48
N THR A 91 -4.57 -8.58 6.75
CA THR A 91 -3.58 -9.68 6.85
C THR A 91 -2.27 -9.29 6.17
N CYS A 92 -2.37 -8.71 4.96
CA CYS A 92 -1.27 -8.20 4.16
C CYS A 92 -0.45 -7.14 4.91
N ASP A 93 -1.15 -6.19 5.56
CA ASP A 93 -0.57 -5.21 6.47
C ASP A 93 0.33 -5.87 7.53
N ARG A 94 -0.18 -6.89 8.22
CA ARG A 94 0.58 -7.59 9.29
C ARG A 94 1.78 -8.35 8.75
N ILE A 95 1.66 -8.94 7.56
CA ILE A 95 2.78 -9.62 6.90
C ILE A 95 3.85 -8.61 6.51
N SER A 96 3.46 -7.45 5.96
CA SER A 96 4.38 -6.37 5.61
C SER A 96 5.09 -5.82 6.86
N ASP A 97 4.35 -5.54 7.94
CA ASP A 97 4.91 -5.12 9.22
C ASP A 97 5.95 -6.13 9.72
N GLY A 98 5.60 -7.42 9.72
CA GLY A 98 6.49 -8.50 10.12
C GLY A 98 7.77 -8.56 9.28
N ALA A 99 7.66 -8.44 7.96
CA ALA A 99 8.81 -8.44 7.05
C ALA A 99 9.74 -7.24 7.26
N VAL A 100 9.19 -6.05 7.53
CA VAL A 100 9.98 -4.86 7.87
C VAL A 100 10.78 -5.09 9.14
N PHE A 101 10.14 -5.56 10.22
CA PHE A 101 10.85 -5.83 11.47
C PHE A 101 11.85 -6.97 11.34
N CYS A 102 11.53 -8.05 10.62
CA CYS A 102 12.47 -9.14 10.35
C CYS A 102 13.67 -8.67 9.52
N GLY A 103 13.45 -7.86 8.48
CA GLY A 103 14.53 -7.32 7.65
C GLY A 103 15.46 -6.39 8.44
N LEU A 104 14.90 -5.57 9.33
CA LEU A 104 15.67 -4.71 10.24
C LEU A 104 16.38 -5.48 11.35
N LEU A 105 15.79 -6.57 11.85
CA LEU A 105 16.42 -7.45 12.84
C LEU A 105 17.64 -8.18 12.27
N TRP A 106 17.60 -8.50 10.98
CA TRP A 106 18.68 -9.19 10.28
C TRP A 106 19.84 -8.25 9.91
N TRP A 107 19.54 -6.98 9.68
CA TRP A 107 20.53 -5.93 9.38
C TRP A 107 21.52 -5.73 10.54
#